data_AF-A0A846QDJ5-F1
#
_entry.id   AF-A0A846QDJ5-F1
#
_cell.length_a   1.000
_cell.length_b   1.000
_cell.length_c   1.000
_cell.angle_alpha   90.00
_cell.angle_beta   90.00
_cell.angle_gamma   90.00
#
_symmetry.space_group_name_H-M   'P 1'
#
loop_
_entity.id
_entity.type
_entity.pdbx_description
1 polymer ?
#
loop_
_entity_poly.entity_id
_entity_poly.type
_entity_poly.pdbx_seq_one_letter_code
_entity_poly.pdbx_strand_id
1 'polypeptide(L)'
;IDEAVGRAVEMGRPVHDCPGLGGFDSQYAQQTIAAISIIGHVARLCASRGARLKVSIGVAHTLPAVEEIVRTAYLREGKLEEYDPEIIRFLPNQNALFSYCMGM
;
A
#
# COMPACT_ATOMS: atom_id res chain seq x y z
N ILE A 1 -8.92 -5.13 -10.09
CA ILE A 1 -8.44 -4.06 -9.17
C ILE A 1 -9.26 -2.79 -9.37
N ASP A 2 -9.39 -2.27 -10.60
CA ASP A 2 -10.17 -1.07 -10.91
C ASP A 2 -11.59 -1.01 -10.33
N GLU A 3 -12.37 -2.09 -10.47
CA GLU A 3 -13.73 -2.15 -9.93
C GLU A 3 -13.75 -2.03 -8.40
N ALA A 4 -12.83 -2.70 -7.71
CA ALA A 4 -12.72 -2.63 -6.26
C ALA A 4 -12.36 -1.21 -5.79
N VAL A 5 -11.48 -0.51 -6.52
CA VAL A 5 -11.15 0.90 -6.26
C VAL A 5 -12.38 1.77 -6.49
N GLY A 6 -13.12 1.57 -7.59
CA GLY A 6 -14.36 2.31 -7.86
C GLY A 6 -15.40 2.13 -6.75
N ARG A 7 -15.61 0.89 -6.32
CA ARG A 7 -16.50 0.59 -5.19
C ARG A 7 -16.04 1.22 -3.88
N ALA A 8 -14.73 1.29 -3.62
CA ALA A 8 -14.20 1.93 -2.43
C ALA A 8 -14.54 3.43 -2.40
N VAL A 9 -14.46 4.11 -3.55
CA VAL A 9 -14.91 5.50 -3.73
C VAL A 9 -16.40 5.63 -3.44
N GLU A 10 -17.25 4.80 -4.05
CA GLU A 10 -18.71 4.82 -3.84
C GLU A 10 -19.10 4.60 -2.39
N MET A 11 -18.46 3.66 -1.71
CA MET A 11 -18.72 3.35 -0.29
C MET A 11 -18.07 4.37 0.67
N GLY A 12 -17.25 5.29 0.17
CA GLY A 12 -16.47 6.21 1.00
C GLY A 12 -15.51 5.49 1.95
N ARG A 13 -15.03 4.28 1.60
CA ARG A 13 -14.13 3.46 2.41
C ARG A 13 -12.74 3.41 1.78
N PRO A 14 -11.67 3.25 2.59
CA PRO A 14 -10.32 3.14 2.04
C PRO A 14 -10.08 1.79 1.36
N VAL A 15 -9.22 1.78 0.35
CA VAL A 15 -8.53 0.58 -0.16
C VAL A 15 -7.37 0.28 0.78
N HIS A 16 -7.23 -0.98 1.18
CA HIS A 16 -6.11 -1.45 2.00
C HIS A 16 -5.28 -2.47 1.23
N ASP A 17 -3.95 -2.33 1.28
CA ASP A 17 -3.00 -3.26 0.69
C ASP A 17 -1.85 -3.59 1.66
N CYS A 18 -1.20 -4.73 1.47
CA CYS A 18 -0.12 -5.24 2.32
C CYS A 18 0.79 -6.20 1.52
N PRO A 19 2.12 -5.94 1.44
CA PRO A 19 3.03 -6.80 0.68
C PRO A 19 3.42 -8.09 1.41
N GLY A 20 2.90 -8.31 2.63
CA GLY A 20 3.23 -9.46 3.47
C GLY A 20 4.50 -9.30 4.31
N LEU A 21 5.07 -10.44 4.72
CA LEU A 21 6.19 -10.51 5.68
C LEU A 21 7.49 -11.08 5.08
N GLY A 22 7.57 -11.18 3.75
CA GLY A 22 8.66 -11.88 3.06
C GLY A 22 10.00 -11.15 3.01
N GLY A 23 10.02 -9.81 2.99
CA GLY A 23 11.26 -9.04 2.81
C GLY A 23 11.92 -9.24 1.45
N PHE A 24 13.18 -8.82 1.32
CA PHE A 24 13.98 -8.91 0.08
C PHE A 24 15.04 -10.03 0.08
N ASP A 25 15.17 -10.73 1.19
CA ASP A 25 16.28 -11.61 1.52
C ASP A 25 15.85 -13.06 1.81
N SER A 26 14.56 -13.36 1.65
CA SER A 26 13.99 -14.69 1.86
C SER A 26 13.60 -15.39 0.55
N GLN A 27 13.17 -16.65 0.66
CA GLN A 27 12.54 -17.38 -0.45
C GLN A 27 11.27 -16.72 -1.01
N TYR A 28 10.74 -15.70 -0.32
CA TYR A 28 9.58 -14.91 -0.74
C TYR A 28 9.95 -13.56 -1.38
N ALA A 29 11.25 -13.28 -1.59
CA ALA A 29 11.73 -11.99 -2.05
C ALA A 29 11.09 -11.56 -3.38
N GLN A 30 10.98 -12.47 -4.34
CA GLN A 30 10.38 -12.22 -5.64
C GLN A 30 8.89 -11.85 -5.51
N GLN A 31 8.17 -12.51 -4.60
CA GLN A 31 6.77 -12.24 -4.29
C GLN A 31 6.62 -10.87 -3.62
N THR A 32 7.50 -10.52 -2.68
CA THR A 32 7.51 -9.19 -2.04
C THR A 32 7.70 -8.08 -3.08
N ILE A 33 8.66 -8.25 -4.01
CA ILE A 33 8.92 -7.26 -5.08
C ILE A 33 7.71 -7.11 -6.01
N ALA A 34 7.07 -8.24 -6.38
CA ALA A 34 5.85 -8.22 -7.16
C ALA A 34 4.71 -7.51 -6.42
N ALA A 35 4.53 -7.77 -5.12
CA ALA A 35 3.51 -7.14 -4.30
C ALA A 35 3.72 -5.63 -4.17
N ILE A 36 4.96 -5.16 -3.98
CA ILE A 36 5.28 -3.72 -3.98
C ILE A 36 4.92 -3.09 -5.33
N SER A 37 5.19 -3.78 -6.45
CA SER A 37 4.80 -3.30 -7.78
C SER A 37 3.29 -3.18 -7.93
N ILE A 38 2.52 -4.13 -7.37
CA ILE A 38 1.05 -4.08 -7.32
C ILE A 38 0.58 -2.90 -6.47
N ILE A 39 1.19 -2.65 -5.30
CA ILE A 39 0.90 -1.47 -4.47
C ILE A 39 1.07 -0.17 -5.26
N GLY A 40 2.14 -0.05 -6.06
CA GLY A 40 2.35 1.10 -6.94
C GLY A 40 1.23 1.29 -7.98
N HIS A 41 0.72 0.18 -8.54
CA HIS A 41 -0.42 0.21 -9.45
C HIS A 41 -1.72 0.61 -8.75
N VAL A 42 -1.99 0.05 -7.56
CA VAL A 42 -3.16 0.40 -6.73
C VAL A 42 -3.09 1.87 -6.32
N ALA A 43 -1.92 2.38 -5.93
CA ALA A 43 -1.72 3.78 -5.56
C ALA A 43 -2.03 4.74 -6.71
N ARG A 44 -1.61 4.42 -7.95
CA ARG A 44 -1.98 5.21 -9.14
C ARG A 44 -3.49 5.23 -9.35
N LEU A 45 -4.16 4.08 -9.22
CA LEU A 45 -5.61 4.00 -9.36
C LEU A 45 -6.34 4.78 -8.26
N CYS A 46 -5.86 4.70 -7.02
CA CYS A 46 -6.43 5.46 -5.91
C CYS A 46 -6.25 6.96 -6.11
N ALA A 47 -5.05 7.42 -6.47
CA ALA A 47 -4.78 8.83 -6.74
C ALA A 47 -5.66 9.37 -7.88
N SER A 48 -5.69 8.69 -9.03
CA SER A 48 -6.47 9.11 -10.21
C SER A 48 -7.99 9.14 -9.95
N ARG A 49 -8.52 8.20 -9.15
CA ARG A 49 -9.96 8.08 -8.88
C ARG A 49 -10.43 8.73 -7.58
N GLY A 50 -9.51 9.31 -6.80
CA GLY A 50 -9.83 9.93 -5.50
C GLY A 50 -10.18 8.93 -4.40
N ALA A 51 -9.72 7.68 -4.51
CA ALA A 51 -9.89 6.69 -3.44
C ALA A 51 -8.83 6.90 -2.35
N ARG A 52 -9.21 6.74 -1.07
CA ARG A 52 -8.22 6.74 0.02
C ARG A 52 -7.46 5.42 0.03
N LEU A 53 -6.13 5.48 0.10
CA LEU A 53 -5.26 4.31 0.24
C LEU A 53 -4.74 4.20 1.68
N LYS A 54 -4.64 2.97 2.17
CA LYS A 54 -3.87 2.59 3.36
C LYS A 54 -2.99 1.38 3.04
N VAL A 55 -1.74 1.40 3.47
CA VAL A 55 -0.80 0.31 3.29
C VAL A 55 -0.20 -0.07 4.64
N SER A 56 -0.25 -1.36 4.98
CA SER A 56 0.40 -1.86 6.20
C SER A 56 1.68 -2.61 5.88
N ILE A 57 2.74 -2.31 6.61
CA ILE A 57 4.08 -2.86 6.40
C ILE A 57 4.56 -3.55 7.67
N GLY A 58 4.92 -4.83 7.56
CA GLY A 58 5.47 -5.60 8.68
C GLY A 58 6.99 -5.77 8.67
N VAL A 59 7.67 -5.32 7.61
CA VAL A 59 9.10 -5.58 7.38
C VAL A 59 9.83 -4.26 7.16
N ALA A 60 10.68 -3.88 8.12
CA ALA A 60 11.27 -2.54 8.20
C ALA A 60 12.06 -2.13 6.94
N HIS A 61 12.88 -3.03 6.39
CA HIS A 61 13.69 -2.72 5.21
C HIS A 61 12.88 -2.60 3.90
N THR A 62 11.62 -3.02 3.90
CA THR A 62 10.71 -2.84 2.74
C THR A 62 10.02 -1.47 2.74
N LEU A 63 9.97 -0.79 3.89
CA LEU A 63 9.26 0.47 4.07
C LEU A 63 9.70 1.55 3.07
N PRO A 64 11.01 1.83 2.88
CA PRO A 64 11.44 2.89 1.95
C PRO A 64 11.03 2.61 0.50
N ALA A 65 11.05 1.34 0.08
CA ALA A 65 10.64 0.96 -1.27
C ALA A 65 9.13 1.18 -1.49
N VAL A 66 8.32 0.92 -0.48
CA VAL A 66 6.87 1.15 -0.52
C VAL A 66 6.57 2.65 -0.50
N GLU A 67 7.24 3.43 0.36
CA GLU A 67 7.10 4.89 0.38
C GLU A 67 7.44 5.51 -0.96
N GLU A 68 8.55 5.10 -1.58
CA GLU A 68 8.97 5.59 -2.88
C GLU A 68 7.94 5.27 -3.98
N ILE A 69 7.47 4.02 -4.03
CA ILE A 69 6.57 3.61 -5.11
C ILE A 69 5.19 4.27 -4.98
N VAL A 70 4.68 4.45 -3.76
CA VAL A 70 3.42 5.17 -3.52
C VAL A 70 3.59 6.65 -3.84
N ARG A 71 4.66 7.30 -3.39
CA ARG A 71 4.91 8.72 -3.72
C ARG A 71 5.05 8.95 -5.21
N THR A 72 5.81 8.08 -5.89
CA THR A 72 5.96 8.11 -7.35
C THR A 72 4.63 7.91 -8.06
N ALA A 73 3.75 7.04 -7.54
CA ALA A 73 2.42 6.84 -8.10
C ALA A 73 1.57 8.12 -8.04
N TYR A 74 1.54 8.81 -6.90
CA TYR A 74 0.84 10.09 -6.74
C TYR A 74 1.44 11.19 -7.63
N LEU A 75 2.77 11.28 -7.69
CA LEU A 75 3.48 12.21 -8.58
C LEU A 75 3.10 11.99 -10.06
N ARG A 76 3.03 10.74 -10.52
CA ARG A 76 2.69 10.41 -11.91
C ARG A 76 1.26 10.77 -12.30
N GLU A 77 0.34 10.79 -11.34
CA GLU A 77 -1.03 11.25 -11.53
C GLU A 77 -1.19 12.77 -11.30
N GLY A 78 -0.08 13.49 -11.09
CA GLY A 78 -0.10 14.94 -10.88
C GLY A 78 -0.74 15.36 -9.55
N LYS A 79 -0.76 14.47 -8.56
CA LYS A 79 -1.42 14.62 -7.26
C LYS A 79 -0.46 14.49 -6.09
N LEU A 80 0.77 14.96 -6.25
CA LEU A 80 1.80 14.83 -5.21
C LEU A 80 1.39 15.56 -3.92
N GLU A 81 0.62 16.63 -4.03
CA GLU A 81 0.04 17.37 -2.91
C GLU A 81 -0.99 16.57 -2.09
N GLU A 82 -1.59 15.53 -2.68
CA GLU A 82 -2.48 14.59 -1.98
C GLU A 82 -1.71 13.43 -1.32
N TYR A 83 -0.41 13.29 -1.58
CA TYR A 83 0.40 12.25 -0.94
C TYR A 83 0.63 12.58 0.54
N ASP A 84 0.24 11.65 1.39
CA ASP A 84 0.46 11.68 2.83
C ASP A 84 1.33 10.48 3.24
N PRO A 85 2.49 10.68 3.88
CA PRO A 85 3.28 9.58 4.44
C PRO A 85 2.47 8.63 5.34
N GLU A 86 1.43 9.12 6.04
CA GLU A 86 0.54 8.33 6.89
C GLU A 86 -0.41 7.40 6.09
N ILE A 87 -0.34 7.40 4.75
CA ILE A 87 -0.87 6.32 3.91
C ILE A 87 -0.24 4.99 4.34
N ILE A 88 1.03 5.00 4.73
CA ILE A 88 1.80 3.81 5.05
C ILE A 88 1.97 3.71 6.56
N ARG A 89 1.61 2.56 7.13
CA ARG A 89 1.75 2.28 8.55
C ARG A 89 2.68 1.09 8.77
N PHE A 90 3.79 1.34 9.46
CA PHE A 90 4.68 0.28 9.90
C PHE A 90 4.15 -0.39 11.18
N LEU A 91 4.13 -1.73 11.20
CA LEU A 91 3.65 -2.57 12.28
C LEU A 91 4.74 -3.60 12.60
N PRO A 92 5.44 -3.48 13.74
CA PRO A 92 6.74 -4.13 13.95
C PRO A 92 6.71 -5.65 14.15
N ASN A 93 5.53 -6.26 14.23
CA ASN A 93 5.40 -7.71 14.39
C ASN A 93 4.17 -8.25 13.67
N GLN A 94 4.19 -9.56 13.38
CA GLN A 94 3.12 -10.26 12.68
C GLN A 94 1.76 -10.13 13.38
N ASN A 95 1.72 -10.16 14.71
CA ASN A 95 0.46 -10.06 15.45
C ASN A 95 -0.16 -8.66 15.28
N ALA A 96 0.64 -7.60 15.40
CA ALA A 96 0.20 -6.23 15.18
C ALA A 96 -0.28 -6.01 13.74
N LEU A 97 0.44 -6.56 12.75
CA LEU A 97 0.04 -6.53 11.36
C LEU A 97 -1.30 -7.24 11.14
N PHE A 98 -1.44 -8.46 11.66
CA PHE A 98 -2.64 -9.26 11.52
C PHE A 98 -3.85 -8.58 12.19
N SER A 99 -3.70 -8.09 13.42
CA SER A 99 -4.76 -7.34 14.12
C SER A 99 -5.21 -6.12 13.31
N TYR A 100 -4.27 -5.34 12.77
CA TYR A 100 -4.59 -4.18 11.95
C TYR A 100 -5.37 -4.55 10.68
N CYS A 101 -4.93 -5.58 9.95
CA CYS A 101 -5.59 -6.05 8.73
C CYS A 101 -7.01 -6.57 8.99
N MET A 102 -7.22 -7.20 10.15
CA MET A 102 -8.50 -7.77 10.54
C MET A 102 -9.44 -6.76 11.24
N GLY A 103 -8.93 -5.58 11.59
CA GLY A 103 -9.68 -4.57 12.34
C GLY A 103 -9.95 -4.95 13.80
N MET A 104 -9.02 -5.71 14.41
CA MET A 104 -9.08 -6.21 15.78
C MET A 104 -8.23 -5.37 16.75
#